data_AF-A0A1Y4ARJ2-F1
#
_entry.id   AF-A0A1Y4ARJ2-F1
#
_cell.length_a   1.000
_cell.length_b   1.000
_cell.length_c   1.000
_cell.angle_alpha   90.00
_cell.angle_beta   90.00
_cell.angle_gamma   90.00
#
_symmetry.space_group_name_H-M   'P 1'
#
loop_
_entity.id
_entity.type
_entity.pdbx_description
1 polymer ?
#
loop_
_entity_poly.entity_id
_entity_poly.type
_entity_poly.pdbx_seq_one_letter_code
_entity_poly.pdbx_strand_id
1 'polypeptide(L)'
;MINLTNYALNVKVDSPAFKREVYEKRLDLIDIALGWPGSATEGTMIFNNIWEYAQELSYKVSLGKYGKEFYESGQTGNNQKNCNDMRPSVLKDGVVIDSVRGGFDDIFRLMESCLSKPNSKDLLVAFATLFYRNALLIDHRIDNIDNKHYYIYEPPRQLLDLICSSISSYEGIPMEVYIHFLDAIGFNEDVKYFTQGKLQKKTGIGRENNMKTYTHDACCLLGHTSWADFIYKLIRSYGVSPISNQEMASFFPELGIECNERRRRVRSAASTPISITQIIDQYL
;
A
#
# COMPACT_ATOMS: atom_id res chain seq x y z
N MET A 1 19.19 15.00 -3.97
CA MET A 1 18.65 13.91 -4.79
C MET A 1 19.17 12.61 -4.21
N ILE A 2 18.30 11.84 -3.56
CA ILE A 2 18.64 10.52 -3.01
C ILE A 2 19.15 9.60 -4.13
N ASN A 3 20.22 8.86 -3.87
CA ASN A 3 20.74 7.87 -4.81
C ASN A 3 19.88 6.61 -4.76
N LEU A 4 19.01 6.44 -5.74
CA LEU A 4 18.08 5.31 -5.82
C LEU A 4 18.74 3.97 -6.19
N THR A 5 19.96 3.97 -6.72
CA THR A 5 20.68 2.74 -7.11
C THR A 5 20.91 1.81 -5.92
N ASN A 6 21.04 2.36 -4.70
CA ASN A 6 21.18 1.58 -3.46
C ASN A 6 19.88 0.85 -3.06
N TYR A 7 18.75 1.20 -3.67
CA TYR A 7 17.44 0.58 -3.43
C TYR A 7 16.88 -0.09 -4.68
N ALA A 8 17.75 -0.32 -5.67
CA ALA A 8 17.39 -0.99 -6.90
C ALA A 8 16.71 -2.33 -6.59
N LEU A 9 15.57 -2.55 -7.23
CA LEU A 9 14.83 -3.80 -7.17
C LEU A 9 15.47 -4.82 -8.10
N ASN A 10 15.85 -4.39 -9.31
CA ASN A 10 16.44 -5.26 -10.34
C ASN A 10 15.60 -6.54 -10.55
N VAL A 11 14.27 -6.39 -10.52
CA VAL A 11 13.33 -7.50 -10.65
C VAL A 11 12.36 -7.26 -11.80
N LYS A 12 12.01 -8.35 -12.48
CA LYS A 12 10.92 -8.36 -13.46
C LYS A 12 9.58 -8.54 -12.77
N VAL A 13 9.02 -7.42 -12.27
CA VAL A 13 7.78 -7.38 -11.47
C VAL A 13 6.56 -7.95 -12.19
N ASP A 14 6.58 -7.98 -13.52
CA ASP A 14 5.49 -8.54 -14.31
C ASP A 14 5.66 -10.03 -14.65
N SER A 15 6.79 -10.64 -14.29
CA SER A 15 7.04 -12.05 -14.55
C SER A 15 6.06 -12.94 -13.75
N PRO A 16 5.61 -14.08 -14.32
CA PRO A 16 4.78 -15.03 -13.59
C PRO A 16 5.45 -15.56 -12.32
N ALA A 17 6.78 -15.71 -12.32
CA ALA A 17 7.55 -16.17 -11.17
C ALA A 17 7.47 -15.17 -10.01
N PHE A 18 7.79 -13.89 -10.26
CA PHE A 18 7.73 -12.85 -9.23
C PHE A 18 6.31 -12.69 -8.67
N LYS A 19 5.29 -12.65 -9.54
CA LYS A 19 3.89 -12.54 -9.12
C LYS A 19 3.45 -13.72 -8.26
N ARG A 20 3.94 -14.92 -8.56
CA ARG A 20 3.67 -16.12 -7.75
C ARG A 20 4.35 -16.02 -6.40
N GLU A 21 5.63 -15.67 -6.35
CA GLU A 21 6.39 -15.52 -5.11
C GLU A 21 5.74 -14.51 -4.16
N VAL A 22 5.37 -13.33 -4.67
CA VAL A 22 4.67 -12.30 -3.88
C VAL A 22 3.30 -12.81 -3.40
N TYR A 23 2.58 -13.54 -4.24
CA TYR A 23 1.28 -14.11 -3.87
C TYR A 23 1.40 -15.22 -2.81
N GLU A 24 2.37 -16.11 -2.94
CA GLU A 24 2.66 -17.18 -1.96
C GLU A 24 3.04 -16.56 -0.62
N LYS A 25 3.99 -15.61 -0.60
CA LYS A 25 4.35 -14.87 0.61
C LYS A 25 3.12 -14.21 1.25
N ARG A 26 2.25 -13.61 0.44
CA ARG A 26 1.00 -13.00 0.93
C ARG A 26 0.06 -14.02 1.57
N LEU A 27 -0.06 -15.22 1.00
CA LEU A 27 -0.86 -16.29 1.58
C LEU A 27 -0.30 -16.74 2.92
N ASP A 28 1.02 -16.91 3.02
CA ASP A 28 1.67 -17.27 4.28
C ASP A 28 1.41 -16.21 5.36
N LEU A 29 1.49 -14.91 5.02
CA LEU A 29 1.13 -13.82 5.93
C LEU A 29 -0.32 -13.91 6.40
N ILE A 30 -1.25 -14.15 5.47
CA ILE A 30 -2.66 -14.31 5.79
C ILE A 30 -2.85 -15.48 6.74
N ASP A 31 -2.25 -16.63 6.47
CA ASP A 31 -2.36 -17.84 7.30
C ASP A 31 -1.87 -17.61 8.74
N ILE A 32 -0.80 -16.84 8.92
CA ILE A 32 -0.34 -16.38 10.25
C ILE A 32 -1.45 -15.60 10.97
N ALA A 33 -2.03 -14.60 10.30
CA ALA A 33 -3.07 -13.76 10.88
C ALA A 33 -4.39 -14.51 11.15
N LEU A 34 -4.72 -15.49 10.32
CA LEU A 34 -5.86 -16.38 10.54
C LEU A 34 -5.69 -17.21 11.81
N GLY A 35 -4.46 -17.68 12.08
CA GLY A 35 -4.10 -18.43 13.27
C GLY A 35 -4.07 -17.64 14.58
N TRP A 36 -4.08 -16.30 14.52
CA TRP A 36 -4.05 -15.48 15.72
C TRP A 36 -5.32 -15.57 16.56
N PRO A 37 -5.17 -15.55 17.91
CA PRO A 37 -6.31 -15.46 18.81
C PRO A 37 -7.05 -14.13 18.65
N GLY A 38 -8.35 -14.15 18.93
CA GLY A 38 -9.21 -12.98 19.00
C GLY A 38 -10.29 -13.17 20.06
N SER A 39 -10.96 -12.09 20.44
CA SER A 39 -12.14 -12.13 21.30
C SER A 39 -13.37 -11.68 20.54
N ALA A 40 -14.46 -12.43 20.65
CA ALA A 40 -15.75 -12.07 20.05
C ALA A 40 -16.56 -11.07 20.91
N THR A 41 -16.12 -10.80 22.14
CA THR A 41 -16.75 -9.82 23.02
C THR A 41 -16.21 -8.42 22.70
N GLU A 42 -17.10 -7.51 22.31
CA GLU A 42 -16.75 -6.12 22.02
C GLU A 42 -15.98 -5.47 23.18
N GLY A 43 -14.94 -4.70 22.86
CA GLY A 43 -14.08 -4.06 23.86
C GLY A 43 -13.01 -4.97 24.50
N THR A 44 -12.95 -6.27 24.17
CA THR A 44 -11.97 -7.22 24.75
C THR A 44 -11.01 -7.82 23.72
N MET A 45 -10.78 -7.06 22.65
CA MET A 45 -9.93 -7.44 21.51
C MET A 45 -8.54 -7.92 21.96
N ILE A 46 -8.06 -9.02 21.35
CA ILE A 46 -6.70 -9.50 21.58
C ILE A 46 -5.78 -8.86 20.54
N PHE A 47 -4.79 -8.10 21.01
CA PHE A 47 -3.80 -7.45 20.17
C PHE A 47 -2.61 -8.37 19.92
N ASN A 48 -2.41 -8.70 18.65
CA ASN A 48 -1.27 -9.49 18.18
C ASN A 48 -0.17 -8.54 17.73
N ASN A 49 0.95 -8.56 18.43
CA ASN A 49 2.08 -7.69 18.14
C ASN A 49 2.80 -8.11 16.86
N ILE A 50 3.05 -7.16 15.97
CA ILE A 50 3.73 -7.40 14.69
C ILE A 50 5.04 -6.63 14.56
N TRP A 51 5.27 -5.61 15.39
CA TRP A 51 6.52 -4.85 15.42
C TRP A 51 6.64 -4.04 16.71
N GLU A 52 7.85 -3.95 17.26
CA GLU A 52 8.17 -3.14 18.45
C GLU A 52 9.20 -2.06 18.10
N TYR A 53 9.00 -0.86 18.66
CA TYR A 53 9.95 0.23 18.49
C TYR A 53 11.15 0.03 19.42
N ALA A 54 12.35 -0.04 18.85
CA ALA A 54 13.57 -0.39 19.59
C ALA A 54 14.10 0.71 20.54
N GLN A 55 13.50 1.91 20.54
CA GLN A 55 13.94 3.03 21.38
C GLN A 55 13.33 2.97 22.79
N GLU A 56 13.76 3.88 23.69
CA GLU A 56 13.30 3.94 25.09
C GLU A 56 11.77 4.07 25.25
N LEU A 57 11.08 4.50 24.20
CA LEU A 57 9.62 4.59 24.16
C LEU A 57 9.02 3.24 23.72
N SER A 58 8.18 2.65 24.59
CA SER A 58 7.59 1.31 24.43
C SER A 58 6.44 1.23 23.40
N TYR A 59 6.64 1.80 22.20
CA TYR A 59 5.66 1.70 21.13
C TYR A 59 5.61 0.30 20.54
N LYS A 60 4.40 -0.20 20.28
CA LYS A 60 4.14 -1.44 19.54
C LYS A 60 3.12 -1.20 18.46
N VAL A 61 3.32 -1.80 17.30
CA VAL A 61 2.31 -1.87 16.25
C VAL A 61 1.68 -3.25 16.30
N SER A 62 0.35 -3.30 16.36
CA SER A 62 -0.39 -4.53 16.57
C SER A 62 -1.65 -4.60 15.73
N LEU A 63 -2.12 -5.83 15.51
CA LEU A 63 -3.40 -6.12 14.87
C LEU A 63 -4.32 -6.75 15.91
N GLY A 64 -5.36 -6.00 16.28
CA GLY A 64 -6.35 -6.44 17.24
C GLY A 64 -7.48 -7.23 16.59
N LYS A 65 -7.77 -8.43 17.10
CA LYS A 65 -8.79 -9.33 16.54
C LYS A 65 -9.95 -9.55 17.54
N TYR A 66 -11.21 -9.44 17.13
CA TYR A 66 -11.73 -9.11 15.79
C TYR A 66 -11.91 -7.60 15.56
N GLY A 67 -11.90 -7.15 14.31
CA GLY A 67 -12.03 -5.76 13.87
C GLY A 67 -13.48 -5.26 13.73
N LYS A 68 -13.63 -4.06 13.18
CA LYS A 68 -14.90 -3.34 13.05
C LYS A 68 -15.94 -4.14 12.24
N GLU A 69 -15.54 -4.75 11.13
CA GLU A 69 -16.44 -5.50 10.22
C GLU A 69 -16.94 -6.83 10.81
N PHE A 70 -16.41 -7.24 11.97
CA PHE A 70 -16.91 -8.39 12.72
C PHE A 70 -18.05 -8.00 13.69
N TYR A 71 -17.89 -6.88 14.40
CA TYR A 71 -18.87 -6.42 15.39
C TYR A 71 -20.05 -5.73 14.73
N GLU A 72 -19.77 -4.80 13.81
CA GLU A 72 -20.79 -4.19 12.98
C GLU A 72 -21.23 -5.20 11.92
N SER A 73 -22.51 -5.22 11.58
CA SER A 73 -23.10 -6.06 10.54
C SER A 73 -22.65 -5.66 9.13
N GLY A 74 -21.34 -5.59 8.91
CA GLY A 74 -20.70 -5.29 7.63
C GLY A 74 -20.89 -6.47 6.70
N GLN A 75 -21.90 -6.36 5.84
CA GLN A 75 -22.19 -7.33 4.80
C GLN A 75 -20.96 -7.51 3.90
N THR A 76 -20.25 -8.62 4.05
CA THR A 76 -19.53 -9.17 2.89
C THR A 76 -20.57 -9.43 1.79
N GLY A 77 -20.16 -9.52 0.53
CA GLY A 77 -21.08 -9.70 -0.62
C GLY A 77 -22.02 -10.92 -0.55
N ASN A 78 -21.93 -11.73 0.52
CA ASN A 78 -22.76 -12.89 0.83
C ASN A 78 -23.48 -12.81 2.21
N ASN A 79 -23.67 -11.63 2.82
CA ASN A 79 -24.28 -11.46 4.16
C ASN A 79 -23.57 -12.16 5.33
N GLN A 80 -22.28 -12.50 5.19
CA GLN A 80 -21.47 -13.07 6.27
C GLN A 80 -20.61 -11.99 6.92
N LYS A 81 -20.47 -12.03 8.25
CA LYS A 81 -19.52 -11.18 8.99
C LYS A 81 -18.10 -11.46 8.51
N ASN A 82 -17.27 -10.44 8.39
CA ASN A 82 -15.84 -10.65 8.10
C ASN A 82 -15.15 -11.16 9.37
N CYS A 83 -15.11 -12.48 9.53
CA CYS A 83 -14.58 -13.15 10.71
C CYS A 83 -13.07 -13.01 10.91
N ASN A 84 -12.35 -12.40 9.97
CA ASN A 84 -10.92 -12.17 10.10
C ASN A 84 -10.54 -10.71 9.94
N ASP A 85 -11.51 -9.79 9.93
CA ASP A 85 -11.19 -8.36 10.05
C ASP A 85 -10.42 -8.13 11.35
N MET A 86 -9.41 -7.27 11.29
CA MET A 86 -8.60 -6.86 12.42
C MET A 86 -8.55 -5.33 12.48
N ARG A 87 -8.20 -4.81 13.65
CA ARG A 87 -7.96 -3.39 13.86
C ARG A 87 -6.46 -3.14 13.94
N PRO A 88 -5.84 -2.57 12.89
CA PRO A 88 -4.50 -1.98 13.01
C PRO A 88 -4.48 -0.97 14.15
N SER A 89 -3.47 -1.04 15.02
CA SER A 89 -3.39 -0.18 16.21
C SER A 89 -1.95 0.05 16.62
N VAL A 90 -1.72 1.22 17.21
CA VAL A 90 -0.47 1.57 17.87
C VAL A 90 -0.73 1.55 19.38
N LEU A 91 0.09 0.80 20.11
CA LEU A 91 0.07 0.76 21.56
C LEU A 91 1.31 1.49 22.09
N LYS A 92 1.14 2.20 23.20
CA LYS A 92 2.23 2.77 23.99
C LYS A 92 2.01 2.35 25.44
N ASP A 93 3.03 1.75 26.04
CA ASP A 93 2.96 1.23 27.42
C ASP A 93 1.75 0.27 27.62
N GLY A 94 1.40 -0.49 26.58
CA GLY A 94 0.26 -1.42 26.58
C GLY A 94 -1.11 -0.78 26.34
N VAL A 95 -1.19 0.53 26.18
CA VAL A 95 -2.45 1.28 25.94
C VAL A 95 -2.57 1.68 24.48
N VAL A 96 -3.73 1.45 23.87
CA VAL A 96 -4.02 1.85 22.48
C VAL A 96 -4.06 3.37 22.37
N ILE A 97 -3.39 3.92 21.35
CA ILE A 97 -3.48 5.33 20.98
C ILE A 97 -4.55 5.48 19.90
N ASP A 98 -5.77 5.83 20.32
CA ASP A 98 -6.92 5.95 19.41
C ASP A 98 -6.83 7.12 18.42
N SER A 99 -5.93 8.08 18.64
CA SER A 99 -5.77 9.24 17.77
C SER A 99 -5.01 8.95 16.48
N VAL A 100 -4.34 7.80 16.36
CA VAL A 100 -3.55 7.47 15.16
C VAL A 100 -4.49 7.06 14.04
N ARG A 101 -4.49 7.84 12.96
CA ARG A 101 -5.32 7.59 11.77
C ARG A 101 -4.45 7.23 10.59
N GLY A 102 -4.99 6.48 9.63
CA GLY A 102 -4.29 6.01 8.44
C GLY A 102 -5.20 5.93 7.23
N GLY A 103 -6.20 6.81 7.17
CA GLY A 103 -7.07 6.96 6.00
C GLY A 103 -6.34 7.64 4.85
N PHE A 104 -6.87 7.52 3.63
CA PHE A 104 -6.24 8.14 2.45
C PHE A 104 -5.96 9.63 2.63
N ASP A 105 -6.87 10.38 3.27
CA ASP A 105 -6.68 11.80 3.55
C ASP A 105 -5.52 12.07 4.51
N ASP A 106 -5.32 11.22 5.53
CA ASP A 106 -4.17 11.35 6.43
C ASP A 106 -2.84 11.10 5.69
N ILE A 107 -2.79 10.13 4.76
CA ILE A 107 -1.58 9.87 3.97
C ILE A 107 -1.35 11.01 2.96
N PHE A 108 -2.38 11.50 2.27
CA PHE A 108 -2.21 12.59 1.30
C PHE A 108 -1.73 13.88 1.99
N ARG A 109 -2.26 14.18 3.18
CA ARG A 109 -1.76 15.28 4.02
C ARG A 109 -0.31 15.09 4.46
N LEU A 110 0.10 13.87 4.77
CA LEU A 110 1.51 13.56 5.06
C LEU A 110 2.39 13.87 3.85
N MET A 111 2.00 13.43 2.65
CA MET A 111 2.74 13.70 1.41
C MET A 111 2.78 15.20 1.10
N GLU A 112 1.65 15.90 1.19
CA GLU A 112 1.58 17.36 1.03
C GLU A 112 2.50 18.09 2.02
N SER A 113 2.56 17.64 3.28
CA SER A 113 3.43 18.24 4.29
C SER A 113 4.91 18.16 3.93
N CYS A 114 5.31 17.16 3.11
CA CYS A 114 6.68 17.02 2.62
C CYS A 114 7.09 18.20 1.73
N LEU A 115 6.16 18.86 1.02
CA LEU A 115 6.45 20.02 0.17
C LEU A 115 7.03 21.21 0.94
N SER A 116 6.73 21.31 2.23
CA SER A 116 7.26 22.36 3.12
C SER A 116 8.71 22.12 3.54
N LYS A 117 9.28 20.93 3.27
CA LYS A 117 10.61 20.54 3.74
C LYS A 117 11.68 20.93 2.72
N PRO A 118 12.90 21.34 3.17
CA PRO A 118 13.99 21.69 2.26
C PRO A 118 14.39 20.57 1.30
N ASN A 119 14.24 19.31 1.72
CA ASN A 119 14.52 18.10 0.96
C ASN A 119 13.24 17.42 0.41
N SER A 120 12.18 18.19 0.15
CA SER A 120 10.86 17.69 -0.27
C SER A 120 10.88 16.64 -1.37
N LYS A 121 11.66 16.86 -2.43
CA LYS A 121 11.80 15.88 -3.53
C LYS A 121 12.35 14.55 -3.06
N ASP A 122 13.40 14.57 -2.23
CA ASP A 122 14.04 13.35 -1.71
C ASP A 122 13.11 12.59 -0.78
N LEU A 123 12.31 13.31 0.02
CA LEU A 123 11.29 12.71 0.89
C LEU A 123 10.17 12.05 0.10
N LEU A 124 9.61 12.73 -0.91
CA LEU A 124 8.56 12.18 -1.74
C LEU A 124 9.06 10.94 -2.52
N VAL A 125 10.29 10.97 -3.02
CA VAL A 125 10.93 9.80 -3.63
C VAL A 125 11.09 8.65 -2.63
N ALA A 126 11.52 8.95 -1.39
CA ALA A 126 11.68 7.94 -0.36
C ALA A 126 10.34 7.28 0.02
N PHE A 127 9.28 8.07 0.21
CA PHE A 127 7.94 7.55 0.46
C PHE A 127 7.40 6.76 -0.73
N ALA A 128 7.51 7.28 -1.96
CA ALA A 128 7.08 6.58 -3.17
C ALA A 128 7.75 5.19 -3.28
N THR A 129 9.07 5.14 -3.05
CA THR A 129 9.86 3.91 -3.07
C THR A 129 9.43 2.95 -1.95
N LEU A 130 9.30 3.43 -0.72
CA LEU A 130 8.93 2.61 0.44
C LEU A 130 7.54 1.99 0.26
N PHE A 131 6.54 2.78 -0.15
CA PHE A 131 5.18 2.26 -0.38
C PHE A 131 5.13 1.29 -1.56
N TYR A 132 5.85 1.56 -2.65
CA TYR A 132 5.88 0.65 -3.79
C TYR A 132 6.52 -0.70 -3.43
N ARG A 133 7.59 -0.69 -2.64
CA ARG A 133 8.22 -1.91 -2.12
C ARG A 133 7.31 -2.67 -1.18
N ASN A 134 6.60 -1.97 -0.29
CA ASN A 134 5.61 -2.57 0.60
C ASN A 134 4.47 -3.23 -0.18
N ALA A 135 3.95 -2.56 -1.21
CA ALA A 135 2.90 -3.08 -2.08
C ALA A 135 3.22 -4.45 -2.69
N LEU A 136 4.51 -4.69 -2.94
CA LEU A 136 5.05 -5.89 -3.59
C LEU A 136 5.69 -6.87 -2.60
N LEU A 137 5.52 -6.66 -1.30
CA LEU A 137 6.09 -7.49 -0.23
C LEU A 137 7.61 -7.75 -0.34
N ILE A 138 8.36 -6.77 -0.86
CA ILE A 138 9.79 -6.91 -1.13
C ILE A 138 10.58 -6.94 0.17
N ASP A 139 10.18 -6.10 1.12
CA ASP A 139 10.85 -5.91 2.41
C ASP A 139 10.25 -6.77 3.52
N HIS A 140 9.49 -7.80 3.13
CA HIS A 140 8.79 -8.70 4.04
C HIS A 140 9.44 -10.07 4.03
N ARG A 141 9.64 -10.61 5.23
CA ARG A 141 10.04 -12.01 5.44
C ARG A 141 9.16 -12.67 6.49
N ILE A 142 9.22 -13.99 6.48
CA ILE A 142 8.58 -14.83 7.47
C ILE A 142 9.68 -15.67 8.09
N ASP A 143 9.94 -15.44 9.37
CA ASP A 143 10.89 -16.23 10.13
C ASP A 143 10.14 -17.35 10.86
N ASN A 144 10.73 -18.55 10.91
CA ASN A 144 10.19 -19.66 11.69
C ASN A 144 11.06 -19.86 12.93
N ILE A 145 10.52 -19.52 14.09
CA ILE A 145 11.20 -19.66 15.39
C ILE A 145 10.29 -20.47 16.30
N ASP A 146 10.80 -21.59 16.84
CA ASP A 146 10.05 -22.48 17.75
C ASP A 146 8.69 -22.95 17.18
N ASN A 147 8.64 -23.30 15.89
CA ASN A 147 7.41 -23.67 15.15
C ASN A 147 6.34 -22.57 15.11
N LYS A 148 6.74 -21.31 15.30
CA LYS A 148 5.87 -20.14 15.12
C LYS A 148 6.41 -19.30 13.98
N HIS A 149 5.51 -18.90 13.10
CA HIS A 149 5.81 -18.01 11.99
C HIS A 149 5.69 -16.56 12.45
N TYR A 150 6.79 -15.82 12.34
CA TYR A 150 6.88 -14.41 12.69
C TYR A 150 6.91 -13.58 11.43
N TYR A 151 5.97 -12.66 11.36
CA TYR A 151 5.95 -11.61 10.35
C TYR A 151 7.03 -10.58 10.64
N ILE A 152 7.84 -10.25 9.62
CA ILE A 152 8.78 -9.15 9.74
C ILE A 152 8.73 -8.28 8.49
N TYR A 153 8.44 -7.00 8.69
CA TYR A 153 8.64 -5.93 7.73
C TYR A 153 9.91 -5.17 8.08
N GLU A 154 10.89 -5.16 7.19
CA GLU A 154 12.18 -4.50 7.38
C GLU A 154 12.49 -3.61 6.17
N PRO A 155 11.88 -2.41 6.09
CA PRO A 155 12.16 -1.50 4.99
C PRO A 155 13.61 -0.98 5.05
N PRO A 156 14.19 -0.52 3.92
CA PRO A 156 15.56 -0.06 3.88
C PRO A 156 15.84 1.05 4.91
N ARG A 157 16.77 0.80 5.85
CA ARG A 157 17.06 1.72 6.97
C ARG A 157 17.39 3.14 6.52
N GLN A 158 18.14 3.29 5.43
CA GLN A 158 18.51 4.60 4.91
C GLN A 158 17.29 5.42 4.43
N LEU A 159 16.24 4.77 3.90
CA LEU A 159 14.97 5.45 3.57
C LEU A 159 14.24 5.87 4.84
N LEU A 160 14.17 4.97 5.83
CA LEU A 160 13.58 5.29 7.13
C LEU A 160 14.31 6.47 7.79
N ASP A 161 15.63 6.48 7.81
CA ASP A 161 16.44 7.53 8.43
C ASP A 161 16.23 8.89 7.74
N LEU A 162 16.19 8.91 6.41
CA LEU A 162 15.89 10.14 5.65
C LEU A 162 14.51 10.69 6.02
N ILE A 163 13.50 9.83 6.06
CA ILE A 163 12.13 10.22 6.39
C ILE A 163 12.05 10.70 7.84
N CYS A 164 12.55 9.91 8.80
CA CYS A 164 12.45 10.17 10.23
C CYS A 164 13.28 11.38 10.67
N SER A 165 14.42 11.67 10.02
CA SER A 165 15.21 12.87 10.30
C SER A 165 14.52 14.16 9.84
N SER A 166 13.64 14.08 8.84
CA SER A 166 12.94 15.24 8.29
C SER A 166 11.53 15.43 8.86
N ILE A 167 10.92 14.32 9.27
CA ILE A 167 9.62 14.24 9.91
C ILE A 167 9.76 13.27 11.09
N SER A 168 10.04 13.80 12.28
CA SER A 168 10.27 12.97 13.47
C SER A 168 9.01 12.27 13.97
N SER A 169 7.84 12.88 13.75
CA SER A 169 6.56 12.39 14.24
C SER A 169 5.40 12.79 13.33
N TYR A 170 4.34 11.99 13.32
CA TYR A 170 3.08 12.25 12.63
C TYR A 170 1.91 11.62 13.40
N GLU A 171 0.73 12.26 13.40
CA GLU A 171 -0.42 11.86 14.23
C GLU A 171 -0.07 11.59 15.72
N GLY A 172 0.90 12.34 16.26
CA GLY A 172 1.32 12.26 17.66
C GLY A 172 2.24 11.08 18.03
N ILE A 173 2.71 10.31 17.06
CA ILE A 173 3.63 9.17 17.26
C ILE A 173 4.92 9.32 16.46
N PRO A 174 6.02 8.63 16.82
CA PRO A 174 7.23 8.64 16.00
C PRO A 174 6.97 8.17 14.56
N MET A 175 7.61 8.80 13.58
CA MET A 175 7.35 8.52 12.17
C MET A 175 7.64 7.07 11.78
N GLU A 176 8.67 6.46 12.35
CA GLU A 176 8.96 5.04 12.13
C GLU A 176 7.80 4.15 12.59
N VAL A 177 7.23 4.45 13.77
CA VAL A 177 6.02 3.77 14.27
C VAL A 177 4.85 3.96 13.31
N TYR A 178 4.67 5.17 12.77
CA TYR A 178 3.62 5.46 11.78
C TYR A 178 3.81 4.65 10.48
N ILE A 179 5.05 4.51 9.99
CA ILE A 179 5.36 3.72 8.79
C ILE A 179 5.02 2.24 9.00
N HIS A 180 5.39 1.67 10.15
CA HIS A 180 5.02 0.29 10.49
C HIS A 180 3.50 0.14 10.72
N PHE A 181 2.82 1.18 11.20
CA PHE A 181 1.36 1.19 11.29
C PHE A 181 0.67 1.18 9.92
N LEU A 182 1.20 1.91 8.92
CA LEU A 182 0.69 1.84 7.54
C LEU A 182 0.84 0.43 6.95
N ASP A 183 1.96 -0.24 7.24
CA ASP A 183 2.18 -1.63 6.86
C ASP A 183 1.14 -2.57 7.50
N ALA A 184 0.80 -2.35 8.78
CA ALA A 184 -0.27 -3.08 9.48
C ALA A 184 -1.64 -2.90 8.81
N ILE A 185 -1.95 -1.68 8.32
CA ILE A 185 -3.16 -1.42 7.53
C ILE A 185 -3.17 -2.24 6.25
N GLY A 186 -2.05 -2.24 5.52
CA GLY A 186 -1.89 -3.07 4.32
C GLY A 186 -2.12 -4.55 4.61
N PHE A 187 -1.55 -5.05 5.71
CA PHE A 187 -1.74 -6.43 6.14
C PHE A 187 -3.20 -6.77 6.45
N ASN A 188 -3.92 -5.91 7.18
CA ASN A 188 -5.36 -6.14 7.41
C ASN A 188 -6.17 -6.19 6.11
N GLU A 189 -5.86 -5.32 5.14
CA GLU A 189 -6.55 -5.31 3.85
C GLU A 189 -6.34 -6.62 3.08
N ASP A 190 -5.16 -7.24 3.18
CA ASP A 190 -4.90 -8.56 2.58
C ASP A 190 -5.83 -9.63 3.16
N VAL A 191 -5.91 -9.69 4.50
CA VAL A 191 -6.76 -10.65 5.22
C VAL A 191 -8.24 -10.44 4.92
N LYS A 192 -8.68 -9.18 4.88
CA LYS A 192 -10.06 -8.81 4.54
C LYS A 192 -10.43 -9.25 3.12
N TYR A 193 -9.62 -8.92 2.12
CA TYR A 193 -9.93 -9.28 0.73
C TYR A 193 -9.80 -10.79 0.46
N PHE A 194 -8.91 -11.48 1.19
CA PHE A 194 -8.85 -12.94 1.18
C PHE A 194 -10.13 -13.56 1.74
N THR A 195 -10.56 -13.12 2.91
CA THR A 195 -11.75 -13.63 3.60
C THR A 195 -13.03 -13.38 2.77
N GLN A 196 -13.07 -12.29 2.00
CA GLN A 196 -14.17 -11.99 1.07
C GLN A 196 -14.12 -12.81 -0.23
N GLY A 197 -13.14 -13.70 -0.43
CA GLY A 197 -12.98 -14.49 -1.65
C GLY A 197 -12.63 -13.64 -2.89
N LYS A 198 -12.14 -12.41 -2.68
CA LYS A 198 -11.82 -11.44 -3.75
C LYS A 198 -10.35 -11.52 -4.16
N LEU A 199 -9.46 -11.88 -3.24
CA LEU A 199 -8.03 -11.98 -3.50
C LEU A 199 -7.70 -13.05 -4.54
N GLN A 200 -8.41 -14.19 -4.53
CA GLN A 200 -8.20 -15.29 -5.47
C GLN A 200 -8.74 -14.99 -6.88
N LYS A 201 -9.60 -13.96 -7.03
CA LYS A 201 -10.31 -13.64 -8.28
C LYS A 201 -9.72 -12.45 -9.04
N LYS A 202 -8.91 -11.62 -8.38
CA LYS A 202 -8.37 -10.37 -8.95
C LYS A 202 -6.92 -10.18 -8.55
N THR A 203 -6.07 -9.86 -9.52
CA THR A 203 -4.71 -9.41 -9.25
C THR A 203 -4.72 -7.96 -8.74
N GLY A 204 -3.80 -7.62 -7.83
CA GLY A 204 -3.58 -6.23 -7.40
C GLY A 204 -4.52 -5.64 -6.34
N ILE A 205 -5.47 -6.39 -5.78
CA ILE A 205 -6.39 -5.87 -4.74
C ILE A 205 -5.72 -5.82 -3.35
N GLY A 206 -6.30 -5.15 -2.33
CA GLY A 206 -5.80 -5.09 -0.94
C GLY A 206 -4.61 -4.16 -0.74
N ARG A 207 -3.60 -4.58 0.04
CA ARG A 207 -2.35 -3.84 0.27
C ARG A 207 -1.79 -3.23 -1.01
N GLU A 208 -1.70 -4.02 -2.08
CA GLU A 208 -1.07 -3.57 -3.32
C GLU A 208 -1.76 -2.31 -3.89
N ASN A 209 -3.10 -2.27 -3.89
CA ASN A 209 -3.85 -1.09 -4.34
C ASN A 209 -3.64 0.12 -3.43
N ASN A 210 -3.70 -0.08 -2.11
CA ASN A 210 -3.58 1.02 -1.16
C ASN A 210 -2.18 1.64 -1.21
N MET A 211 -1.15 0.79 -1.09
CA MET A 211 0.24 1.22 -1.11
C MET A 211 0.63 1.85 -2.45
N LYS A 212 0.20 1.29 -3.59
CA LYS A 212 0.43 1.91 -4.90
C LYS A 212 -0.37 3.19 -5.11
N THR A 213 -1.48 3.39 -4.40
CA THR A 213 -2.21 4.67 -4.41
C THR A 213 -1.42 5.73 -3.66
N TYR A 214 -0.82 5.39 -2.52
CA TYR A 214 0.10 6.28 -1.80
C TYR A 214 1.32 6.65 -2.66
N THR A 215 1.90 5.67 -3.38
CA THR A 215 2.97 5.94 -4.35
C THR A 215 2.50 6.88 -5.47
N HIS A 216 1.29 6.69 -5.99
CA HIS A 216 0.77 7.51 -7.09
C HIS A 216 0.56 8.97 -6.67
N ASP A 217 0.11 9.21 -5.45
CA ASP A 217 -0.02 10.54 -4.85
C ASP A 217 1.35 11.25 -4.75
N ALA A 218 2.36 10.57 -4.19
CA ALA A 218 3.73 11.09 -4.15
C ALA A 218 4.27 11.43 -5.55
N CYS A 219 4.00 10.59 -6.55
CA CYS A 219 4.37 10.84 -7.95
C CYS A 219 3.63 12.04 -8.58
N CYS A 220 2.39 12.32 -8.16
CA CYS A 220 1.68 13.54 -8.58
C CYS A 220 2.36 14.79 -8.02
N LEU A 221 2.73 14.77 -6.74
CA LEU A 221 3.44 15.87 -6.07
C LEU A 221 4.84 16.11 -6.64
N LEU A 222 5.51 15.05 -7.10
CA LEU A 222 6.78 15.13 -7.83
C LEU A 222 6.63 15.66 -9.27
N GLY A 223 5.40 15.76 -9.79
CA GLY A 223 5.11 16.20 -11.15
C GLY A 223 5.37 15.14 -12.22
N HIS A 224 5.49 13.86 -11.85
CA HIS A 224 5.69 12.77 -12.81
C HIS A 224 4.40 12.38 -13.54
N THR A 225 3.24 12.65 -12.95
CA THR A 225 1.93 12.32 -13.50
C THR A 225 0.90 13.39 -13.13
N SER A 226 -0.23 13.40 -13.84
CA SER A 226 -1.25 14.44 -13.68
C SER A 226 -2.21 14.11 -12.54
N TRP A 227 -2.61 15.15 -11.78
CA TRP A 227 -3.71 15.04 -10.82
C TRP A 227 -5.03 14.63 -11.47
N ALA A 228 -5.25 15.03 -12.72
CA ALA A 228 -6.46 14.65 -13.47
C ALA A 228 -6.55 13.13 -13.64
N ASP A 229 -5.45 12.46 -14.00
CA ASP A 229 -5.40 10.99 -14.12
C ASP A 229 -5.55 10.32 -12.76
N PHE A 230 -4.91 10.86 -11.73
CA PHE A 230 -5.02 10.35 -10.36
C PHE A 230 -6.47 10.38 -9.86
N ILE A 231 -7.14 11.54 -9.97
CA ILE A 231 -8.54 11.74 -9.56
C ILE A 231 -9.48 10.88 -10.40
N TYR A 232 -9.26 10.82 -11.72
CA TYR A 232 -10.07 9.98 -12.61
C TYR A 232 -10.03 8.52 -12.18
N LYS A 233 -8.84 7.98 -11.87
CA LYS A 233 -8.67 6.60 -11.38
C LYS A 233 -9.35 6.41 -10.03
N LEU A 234 -9.24 7.34 -9.08
CA LEU A 234 -9.93 7.29 -7.77
C LEU A 234 -11.45 7.13 -7.95
N ILE A 235 -12.06 7.96 -8.80
CA ILE A 235 -13.51 7.94 -9.06
C ILE A 235 -13.93 6.62 -9.70
N ARG A 236 -13.15 6.13 -10.69
CA ARG A 236 -13.48 4.92 -11.45
C ARG A 236 -13.23 3.62 -10.69
N SER A 237 -12.34 3.62 -9.71
CA SER A 237 -11.82 2.41 -9.06
C SER A 237 -12.20 2.33 -7.58
N TYR A 238 -13.36 2.87 -7.20
CA TYR A 238 -13.89 2.78 -5.84
C TYR A 238 -12.96 3.36 -4.75
N GLY A 239 -12.35 4.52 -5.04
CA GLY A 239 -11.55 5.26 -4.06
C GLY A 239 -10.07 4.88 -4.02
N VAL A 240 -9.58 4.05 -4.95
CA VAL A 240 -8.14 3.76 -5.10
C VAL A 240 -7.60 4.21 -6.45
N SER A 241 -6.32 4.57 -6.51
CA SER A 241 -5.65 5.03 -7.73
C SER A 241 -4.23 4.48 -7.78
N PRO A 242 -4.07 3.15 -7.90
CA PRO A 242 -2.74 2.54 -7.89
C PRO A 242 -1.92 2.98 -9.11
N ILE A 243 -0.67 3.37 -8.87
CA ILE A 243 0.32 3.53 -9.93
C ILE A 243 0.61 2.18 -10.60
N SER A 244 0.80 2.15 -11.91
CA SER A 244 1.21 0.95 -12.63
C SER A 244 2.71 0.68 -12.49
N ASN A 245 3.11 -0.59 -12.65
CA ASN A 245 4.53 -0.97 -12.66
C ASN A 245 5.30 -0.22 -13.77
N GLN A 246 4.68 -0.01 -14.93
CA GLN A 246 5.28 0.73 -16.05
C GLN A 246 5.48 2.22 -15.72
N GLU A 247 4.49 2.87 -15.08
CA GLU A 247 4.64 4.25 -14.63
C GLU A 247 5.78 4.35 -13.60
N MET A 248 5.83 3.44 -12.62
CA MET A 248 6.92 3.42 -11.63
C MET A 248 8.30 3.23 -12.27
N ALA A 249 8.43 2.26 -13.18
CA ALA A 249 9.67 2.00 -13.92
C ALA A 249 10.10 3.19 -14.79
N SER A 250 9.14 3.92 -15.35
CA SER A 250 9.42 5.11 -16.16
C SER A 250 9.79 6.33 -15.31
N PHE A 251 9.23 6.48 -14.12
CA PHE A 251 9.47 7.63 -13.24
C PHE A 251 10.76 7.48 -12.44
N PHE A 252 11.14 6.25 -12.10
CA PHE A 252 12.33 5.92 -11.33
C PHE A 252 13.12 4.78 -11.99
N PRO A 253 13.75 5.01 -13.15
CA PRO A 253 14.50 3.98 -13.87
C PRO A 253 15.65 3.38 -13.05
N GLU A 254 16.20 4.13 -12.10
CA GLU A 254 17.27 3.71 -11.19
C GLU A 254 16.86 2.56 -10.26
N LEU A 255 15.54 2.34 -10.08
CA LEU A 255 15.03 1.19 -9.33
C LEU A 255 15.15 -0.13 -10.11
N GLY A 256 15.51 -0.12 -11.39
CA GLY A 256 15.69 -1.33 -12.18
C GLY A 256 14.42 -2.20 -12.28
N ILE A 257 13.25 -1.57 -12.34
CA ILE A 257 11.96 -2.26 -12.43
C ILE A 257 11.75 -2.71 -13.88
N GLU A 258 11.81 -4.01 -14.12
CA GLU A 258 11.53 -4.55 -15.45
C GLU A 258 10.05 -4.95 -15.59
N CYS A 259 9.40 -4.40 -16.61
CA CYS A 259 8.00 -4.68 -16.91
C CYS A 259 7.87 -5.47 -18.22
N ASN A 260 6.74 -6.14 -18.41
CA ASN A 260 6.43 -6.68 -19.73
C ASN A 260 6.19 -5.52 -20.71
N GLU A 261 6.70 -5.63 -21.93
CA GLU A 261 6.39 -4.68 -22.98
C GLU A 261 4.87 -4.62 -23.16
N ARG A 262 4.30 -3.41 -23.07
CA ARG A 262 2.92 -3.23 -23.51
C ARG A 262 2.88 -3.61 -24.99
N ARG A 263 2.08 -4.62 -25.35
CA ARG A 263 1.61 -4.75 -26.73
C ARG A 263 1.01 -3.40 -27.09
N ARG A 264 1.71 -2.61 -27.92
CA ARG A 264 1.12 -1.40 -28.50
C ARG A 264 -0.18 -1.88 -29.12
N ARG A 265 -1.32 -1.43 -28.60
CA ARG A 265 -2.54 -1.46 -29.38
C ARG A 265 -2.23 -0.58 -30.58
N VAL A 266 -1.86 -1.20 -31.69
CA VAL A 266 -1.96 -0.56 -32.99
C VAL A 266 -3.41 -0.15 -33.04
N ARG A 267 -3.69 1.15 -32.92
CA ARG A 267 -4.99 1.67 -33.32
C ARG A 267 -5.11 1.20 -34.76
N SER A 268 -5.99 0.22 -35.03
CA SER A 268 -6.46 0.03 -36.41
C SER A 268 -6.88 1.42 -36.85
N ALA A 269 -6.29 1.92 -37.94
CA ALA A 269 -6.68 3.20 -38.50
C ALA A 269 -8.20 3.21 -38.54
N ALA A 270 -8.81 4.11 -37.75
CA ALA A 270 -10.23 4.35 -37.89
C ALA A 270 -10.42 4.70 -39.36
N SER A 271 -11.39 4.04 -40.00
CA SER A 271 -11.85 4.36 -41.35
C SER A 271 -11.79 5.87 -41.56
N THR A 272 -11.17 6.26 -42.69
CA THR A 272 -10.91 7.62 -43.14
C THR A 272 -11.91 8.63 -42.54
N PRO A 273 -11.45 9.65 -41.80
CA PRO A 273 -12.37 10.64 -41.24
C PRO A 273 -13.08 11.32 -42.41
N ILE A 274 -14.39 11.13 -42.50
CA ILE A 274 -15.25 11.94 -43.36
C ILE A 274 -15.07 13.37 -42.85
N SER A 275 -14.59 14.27 -43.73
CA SER A 275 -14.38 15.65 -43.30
C SER A 275 -15.74 16.27 -42.97
N ILE A 276 -15.78 17.17 -41.98
CA ILE A 276 -17.01 17.93 -41.65
C ILE A 276 -17.58 18.61 -42.90
N THR A 277 -16.73 19.00 -43.86
CA THR A 277 -17.11 19.55 -45.16
C THR A 277 -17.96 18.57 -45.98
N GLN A 278 -17.59 17.29 -46.01
CA GLN A 278 -18.34 16.26 -46.75
C GLN A 278 -19.71 15.95 -46.13
N ILE A 279 -19.87 16.18 -44.82
CA ILE A 279 -21.17 16.05 -44.16
C ILE A 279 -22.06 17.24 -44.52
N ILE A 280 -21.51 18.45 -44.55
CA ILE A 280 -22.27 19.67 -44.85
C ILE A 280 -22.81 19.64 -46.30
N ASP A 281 -22.00 19.18 -47.25
CA ASP A 281 -22.40 19.09 -48.67
C ASP A 281 -23.48 18.01 -48.94
N GLN A 282 -23.76 17.13 -47.97
CA GLN A 282 -24.80 16.11 -48.10
C GLN A 282 -26.19 16.59 -47.63
N TYR A 283 -26.25 17.74 -46.94
CA TYR A 283 -27.47 18.30 -46.35
C TYR A 283 -27.82 19.71 -46.88
N LEU A 284 -27.16 20.14 -47.97
CA LEU A 284 -27.48 21.33 -48.76
C LEU A 284 -27.79 20.92 -50.21
#